data_AF-A0A818YZC3-F1
#
_entry.id   AF-A0A818YZC3-F1
#
_cell.length_a   1.000
_cell.length_b   1.000
_cell.length_c   1.000
_cell.angle_alpha   90.00
_cell.angle_beta   90.00
_cell.angle_gamma   90.00
#
_symmetry.space_group_name_H-M   'P 1'
#
loop_
_entity.id
_entity.type
_entity.pdbx_description
1 polymer ?
#
loop_
_entity_poly.entity_id
_entity_poly.type
_entity_poly.pdbx_seq_one_letter_code
_entity_poly.pdbx_strand_id
1 'polypeptide(L)'
;MARNYSASQYEKSFTPKRLQMYQVPKDPQPGVHPAAIVSTDSRSFVANDHGRLLPGVERSKRSPFGEYIGTWDLPKRIPGPYHVHPMGRTEKNFSTLCAQRDETIQAMEQARTYEKDNSYGQNSS
;
A
#
# COMPACT_ATOMS: atom_id res chain seq x y z
N MET A 1 15.16 -18.59 2.77
CA MET A 1 15.50 -17.18 3.09
C MET A 1 16.90 -17.15 3.65
N ALA A 2 17.76 -16.26 3.14
CA ALA A 2 19.09 -16.02 3.70
C ALA A 2 19.00 -14.94 4.79
N ARG A 3 19.90 -15.00 5.78
CA ARG A 3 20.10 -13.97 6.82
C ARG A 3 21.46 -13.33 6.64
N ASN A 4 21.55 -12.02 6.87
CA ASN A 4 22.80 -11.28 6.92
C ASN A 4 23.22 -11.15 8.39
N TYR A 5 24.40 -11.69 8.73
CA TYR A 5 25.00 -11.54 10.04
C TYR A 5 25.91 -10.31 10.05
N SER A 6 26.04 -9.65 11.21
CA SER A 6 26.94 -8.49 11.32
C SER A 6 28.39 -8.94 11.09
N ALA A 7 29.08 -8.22 10.21
CA ALA A 7 30.52 -8.35 9.98
C ALA A 7 31.34 -7.35 10.82
N SER A 8 30.73 -6.84 11.91
CA SER A 8 31.33 -5.87 12.83
C SER A 8 32.00 -4.70 12.08
N GLN A 9 33.34 -4.68 12.03
CA GLN A 9 34.13 -3.60 11.44
C GLN A 9 33.90 -3.41 9.93
N TYR A 10 33.54 -4.48 9.21
CA TYR A 10 33.36 -4.43 7.76
C TYR A 10 31.94 -4.11 7.32
N GLU A 11 30.99 -4.00 8.25
CA GLU A 11 29.58 -3.84 7.91
C GLU A 11 29.30 -2.54 7.14
N LYS A 12 30.07 -1.49 7.43
CA LYS A 12 29.89 -0.16 6.83
C LYS A 12 29.94 -0.20 5.30
N SER A 13 30.83 -0.99 4.69
CA SER A 13 30.97 -1.09 3.22
C SER A 13 29.79 -1.78 2.55
N PHE A 14 29.08 -2.65 3.27
CA PHE A 14 27.95 -3.42 2.74
C PHE A 14 26.59 -2.77 3.04
N THR A 15 26.59 -1.52 3.52
CA THR A 15 25.35 -0.76 3.70
C THR A 15 24.67 -0.53 2.34
N PRO A 16 23.34 -0.65 2.23
CA PRO A 16 22.62 -0.49 0.96
C PRO A 16 22.95 0.82 0.24
N LYS A 17 23.15 1.91 1.00
CA LYS A 17 23.55 3.22 0.47
C LYS A 17 24.93 3.20 -0.21
N ARG A 18 25.89 2.43 0.32
CA ARG A 18 27.23 2.30 -0.28
C ARG A 18 27.25 1.33 -1.46
N LEU A 19 26.38 0.34 -1.45
CA LEU A 19 26.14 -0.56 -2.58
C LEU A 19 25.29 0.09 -3.69
N GLN A 20 24.99 1.39 -3.59
CA GLN A 20 24.18 2.12 -4.56
C GLN A 20 22.77 1.51 -4.76
N MET A 21 22.23 0.87 -3.73
CA MET A 21 20.83 0.45 -3.71
C MET A 21 19.96 1.68 -3.40
N TYR A 22 19.24 2.18 -4.41
CA TYR A 22 18.34 3.34 -4.29
C TYR A 22 16.90 2.98 -3.87
N GLN A 23 16.63 1.70 -3.59
CA GLN A 23 15.33 1.22 -3.10
C GLN A 23 15.33 1.12 -1.57
N VAL A 24 14.15 0.96 -0.97
CA VAL A 24 14.02 0.68 0.47
C VAL A 24 14.61 -0.72 0.75
N PRO A 25 15.66 -0.83 1.60
CA PRO A 25 16.22 -2.12 1.95
C PRO A 25 15.21 -2.98 2.71
N LYS A 26 15.26 -4.30 2.48
CA LYS A 26 14.36 -5.26 3.12
C LYS A 26 14.46 -5.24 4.65
N ASP A 27 15.69 -5.14 5.16
CA ASP A 27 15.99 -5.03 6.58
C ASP A 27 16.90 -3.81 6.78
N PRO A 28 16.40 -2.69 7.35
CA PRO A 28 17.20 -1.47 7.53
C PRO A 28 18.16 -1.55 8.73
N GLN A 29 18.02 -2.58 9.58
CA GLN A 29 18.84 -2.78 10.77
C GLN A 29 20.21 -3.38 10.41
N PRO A 30 21.27 -3.03 11.14
CA PRO A 30 22.55 -3.72 11.04
C PRO A 30 22.38 -5.23 11.32
N GLY A 31 23.23 -6.03 10.68
CA GLY A 31 23.18 -7.49 10.68
C GLY A 31 23.05 -8.06 12.09
N VAL A 32 22.40 -9.22 12.20
CA VAL A 32 22.23 -9.86 13.51
C VAL A 32 23.60 -10.34 13.99
N HIS A 33 24.00 -9.97 15.20
CA HIS A 33 25.14 -10.61 15.85
C HIS A 33 24.73 -12.03 16.24
N PRO A 34 25.44 -13.07 15.78
CA PRO A 34 25.12 -14.43 16.21
C PRO A 34 25.37 -14.53 17.71
N ALA A 35 24.34 -14.97 18.45
CA ALA A 35 24.52 -15.34 19.85
C ALA A 35 25.49 -16.54 19.92
N ALA A 36 26.34 -16.57 20.94
CA ALA A 36 27.12 -17.75 21.25
C ALA A 36 26.16 -18.93 21.43
N ILE A 37 26.41 -20.04 20.73
CA ILE A 37 25.60 -21.24 20.85
C ILE A 37 25.90 -21.83 22.24
N VAL A 38 24.93 -21.75 23.15
CA VAL A 38 25.10 -22.18 24.56
C VAL A 38 24.99 -23.71 24.71
N SER A 39 24.48 -24.43 23.70
CA SER A 39 24.30 -25.89 23.76
C SER A 39 24.99 -26.62 22.60
N THR A 40 26.05 -27.36 22.89
CA THR A 40 26.69 -28.30 21.96
C THR A 40 25.92 -29.62 21.85
N ASP A 41 25.08 -29.94 22.83
CA ASP A 41 24.36 -31.21 22.89
C ASP A 41 23.01 -31.17 22.17
N SER A 42 22.89 -32.01 21.14
CA SER A 42 21.66 -32.46 20.47
C SER A 42 20.92 -31.49 19.54
N ARG A 43 21.51 -31.19 18.37
CA ARG A 43 20.70 -30.77 17.21
C ARG A 43 19.98 -32.00 16.63
N SER A 44 18.67 -32.10 16.83
CA SER A 44 17.87 -33.15 16.21
C SER A 44 17.63 -32.90 14.73
N PHE A 45 17.50 -33.98 13.96
CA PHE A 45 17.06 -33.89 12.58
C PHE A 45 15.58 -33.51 12.53
N VAL A 46 15.25 -32.55 11.67
CA VAL A 46 13.90 -31.99 11.53
C VAL A 46 13.23 -32.48 10.24
N ALA A 47 14.00 -33.08 9.33
CA ALA A 47 13.55 -33.55 8.03
C ALA A 47 14.09 -34.96 7.73
N ASN A 48 13.37 -35.67 6.86
CA ASN A 48 13.74 -36.97 6.31
C ASN A 48 14.84 -36.82 5.24
N ASP A 49 15.41 -37.94 4.81
CA ASP A 49 16.47 -38.00 3.76
C ASP A 49 16.02 -37.41 2.41
N HIS A 50 14.71 -37.35 2.16
CA HIS A 50 14.12 -36.74 0.97
C HIS A 50 13.85 -35.23 1.12
N GLY A 51 14.25 -34.61 2.24
CA GLY A 51 14.02 -33.19 2.52
C GLY A 51 12.58 -32.83 2.94
N ARG A 52 11.75 -33.83 3.28
CA ARG A 52 10.40 -33.60 3.84
C ARG A 52 10.49 -33.44 5.35
N LEU A 53 9.75 -32.48 5.93
CA LEU A 53 9.69 -32.31 7.39
C LEU A 53 9.09 -33.56 8.05
N LEU A 54 9.62 -33.91 9.22
CA LEU A 54 9.08 -35.00 10.04
C LEU A 54 7.64 -34.68 10.50
N PRO A 55 6.77 -35.69 10.64
CA PRO A 55 5.42 -35.48 11.17
C PRO A 55 5.51 -34.92 12.60
N GLY A 56 4.76 -33.85 12.87
CA GLY A 56 4.76 -33.15 14.16
C GLY A 56 5.70 -31.94 14.25
N VAL A 57 6.60 -31.74 13.27
CA VAL A 57 7.37 -30.49 13.16
C VAL A 57 6.45 -29.38 12.65
N GLU A 58 6.41 -28.26 13.37
CA GLU A 58 5.68 -27.08 12.94
C GLU A 58 6.25 -26.53 11.62
N ARG A 59 5.36 -26.35 10.64
CA ARG A 59 5.71 -25.74 9.36
C ARG A 59 5.20 -24.31 9.32
N SER A 60 5.94 -23.43 8.65
CA SER A 60 5.43 -22.09 8.35
C SER A 60 4.10 -22.18 7.59
N LYS A 61 3.09 -21.43 8.04
CA LYS A 61 1.82 -21.28 7.31
C LYS A 61 2.01 -20.58 5.96
N ARG A 62 3.08 -19.79 5.83
CA ARG A 62 3.45 -19.06 4.61
C ARG A 62 4.02 -20.01 3.56
N SER A 63 3.59 -19.84 2.32
CA SER A 63 4.09 -20.63 1.19
C SER A 63 5.58 -20.35 0.92
N PRO A 64 6.38 -21.39 0.59
CA PRO A 64 7.78 -21.22 0.25
C PRO A 64 7.99 -20.43 -1.05
N PHE A 65 6.96 -20.36 -1.91
CA PHE A 65 6.97 -19.54 -3.14
C PHE A 65 6.53 -18.08 -2.89
N GLY A 66 6.43 -17.66 -1.62
CA GLY A 66 6.05 -16.31 -1.24
C GLY A 66 4.53 -16.14 -1.04
N GLU A 67 4.08 -14.89 -1.09
CA GLU A 67 2.65 -14.53 -1.07
C GLU A 67 2.14 -14.41 -2.51
N TYR A 68 2.31 -15.46 -3.30
CA TYR A 68 1.69 -15.49 -4.61
C TYR A 68 0.17 -15.58 -4.42
N ILE A 69 -0.53 -14.55 -4.87
CA ILE A 69 -1.98 -14.50 -4.94
C ILE A 69 -2.31 -14.52 -6.43
N GLY A 70 -3.03 -15.55 -6.88
CA GLY A 70 -3.48 -15.64 -8.25
C GLY A 70 -4.40 -14.47 -8.60
N THR A 71 -4.48 -14.12 -9.89
CA THR A 71 -5.35 -13.02 -10.35
C THR A 71 -6.81 -13.22 -9.91
N TRP A 72 -7.27 -14.47 -9.81
CA TRP A 72 -8.61 -14.83 -9.36
C TRP A 72 -8.77 -14.88 -7.83
N ASP A 73 -7.66 -14.99 -7.08
CA ASP A 73 -7.64 -15.05 -5.62
C ASP A 73 -7.43 -13.68 -4.97
N LEU A 74 -7.29 -12.62 -5.78
CA LEU A 74 -7.19 -11.25 -5.30
C LEU A 74 -8.53 -10.82 -4.69
N PRO A 75 -8.52 -10.09 -3.56
CA PRO A 75 -9.74 -9.47 -3.07
C PRO A 75 -10.30 -8.52 -4.13
N LYS A 76 -11.62 -8.39 -4.20
CA LYS A 76 -12.33 -7.49 -5.15
C LYS A 76 -11.75 -6.06 -5.19
N ARG A 77 -11.09 -5.64 -4.10
CA ARG A 77 -10.32 -4.40 -4.01
C ARG A 77 -9.02 -4.67 -3.26
N ILE A 78 -7.87 -4.40 -3.91
CA ILE A 78 -6.55 -4.51 -3.30
C ILE A 78 -6.35 -3.32 -2.35
N PRO A 79 -6.13 -3.53 -1.05
CA PRO A 79 -5.78 -2.45 -0.13
C PRO A 79 -4.34 -2.01 -0.40
N GLY A 80 -4.15 -1.14 -1.41
CA GLY A 80 -2.90 -0.40 -1.60
C GLY A 80 -2.83 0.78 -0.61
N PRO A 81 -1.65 1.42 -0.46
CA PRO A 81 -1.60 2.73 0.20
C PRO A 81 -2.61 3.62 -0.52
N TYR A 82 -3.56 4.17 0.23
CA TYR A 82 -4.50 5.18 -0.25
C TYR A 82 -3.65 6.42 -0.60
N HIS A 83 -2.97 6.39 -1.74
CA HIS A 83 -2.46 7.60 -2.35
C HIS A 83 -3.69 8.32 -2.83
N VAL A 84 -4.11 9.33 -2.08
CA VAL A 84 -5.07 10.31 -2.56
C VAL A 84 -4.43 10.88 -3.81
N HIS A 85 -4.91 10.45 -4.97
CA HIS A 85 -4.49 11.07 -6.22
C HIS A 85 -4.90 12.54 -6.10
N PRO A 86 -3.97 13.51 -6.10
CA PRO A 86 -4.34 14.92 -6.05
C PRO A 86 -5.21 15.33 -7.27
N MET A 87 -5.16 14.53 -8.34
CA MET A 87 -5.99 14.63 -9.52
C MET A 87 -7.35 13.89 -9.41
N GLY A 88 -7.53 13.05 -8.39
CA GLY A 88 -8.77 12.35 -8.05
C GLY A 88 -9.45 13.08 -6.90
N ARG A 89 -10.18 14.15 -7.24
CA ARG A 89 -10.89 15.11 -6.38
C ARG A 89 -11.20 14.60 -4.96
N THR A 90 -10.61 15.25 -3.95
CA THR A 90 -10.95 15.09 -2.51
C THR A 90 -12.45 15.30 -2.27
N GLU A 91 -13.06 14.61 -1.30
CA GLU A 91 -14.49 14.76 -0.95
C GLU A 91 -14.91 16.22 -0.74
N LYS A 92 -14.06 17.00 -0.06
CA LYS A 92 -14.25 18.45 0.13
C LYS A 92 -14.39 19.20 -1.21
N ASN A 93 -13.58 18.85 -2.20
CA ASN A 93 -13.63 19.48 -3.53
C ASN A 93 -14.83 19.00 -4.34
N PHE A 94 -15.33 17.78 -4.11
CA PHE A 94 -16.57 17.32 -4.72
C PHE A 94 -17.77 18.11 -4.18
N SER A 95 -17.86 18.29 -2.86
CA SER A 95 -18.94 19.07 -2.24
C SER A 95 -18.97 20.53 -2.70
N THR A 96 -17.81 21.18 -2.85
CA THR A 96 -17.75 22.57 -3.32
C THR A 96 -18.17 22.71 -4.78
N LEU A 97 -17.79 21.75 -5.64
CA LEU A 97 -18.20 21.75 -7.04
C LEU A 97 -19.70 21.48 -7.20
N CYS A 98 -20.28 20.61 -6.38
CA CYS A 98 -21.75 20.41 -6.34
C CYS A 98 -22.47 21.71 -5.94
N ALA A 99 -21.99 22.40 -4.90
CA ALA A 99 -22.56 23.67 -4.47
C ALA A 99 -22.48 24.73 -5.59
N GLN A 100 -21.32 24.89 -6.23
CA GLN A 100 -21.14 25.81 -7.36
C GLN A 100 -22.08 25.48 -8.53
N ARG A 101 -22.26 24.19 -8.84
CA ARG A 101 -23.21 23.77 -9.88
C ARG A 101 -24.64 24.20 -9.53
N ASP A 102 -25.08 23.95 -8.30
CA ASP A 102 -26.45 24.24 -7.90
C ASP A 102 -26.72 25.75 -7.83
N GLU A 103 -25.74 26.55 -7.40
CA GLU A 103 -25.78 28.02 -7.46
C GLU A 103 -25.95 28.52 -8.90
N THR A 104 -25.18 27.97 -9.85
CA THR A 104 -25.28 28.38 -11.26
C THR A 104 -26.63 28.03 -11.87
N ILE A 105 -27.23 26.89 -11.51
CA ILE A 105 -28.57 26.50 -11.96
C ILE A 105 -29.61 27.48 -11.42
N GLN A 106 -29.54 27.83 -10.13
CA GLN A 106 -30.46 28.80 -9.52
C GLN A 106 -30.36 30.18 -10.18
N ALA A 107 -29.14 30.65 -10.47
CA ALA A 107 -28.94 31.90 -11.18
C ALA A 107 -29.55 31.88 -12.60
N MET A 108 -29.41 30.76 -13.32
CA MET A 108 -30.04 30.58 -14.64
C MET A 108 -31.58 30.57 -14.55
N GLU A 109 -32.15 29.94 -13.53
CA GLU A 109 -33.59 29.93 -13.30
C GLU A 109 -34.14 31.32 -12.98
N GLN A 110 -33.45 32.06 -12.09
CA GLN A 110 -33.79 33.45 -11.75
C GLN A 110 -33.74 34.37 -12.97
N ALA A 111 -32.71 34.22 -13.81
CA ALA A 111 -32.61 34.96 -15.07
C ALA A 111 -33.79 34.63 -16.00
N ARG A 112 -34.15 33.35 -16.12
CA ARG A 112 -35.28 32.89 -16.94
C ARG A 112 -36.63 33.41 -16.43
N THR A 113 -36.83 33.48 -15.12
CA THR A 113 -38.05 34.06 -14.53
C THR A 113 -38.09 35.57 -14.75
N TYR A 114 -36.96 36.26 -14.59
CA TYR A 114 -36.87 37.70 -14.83
C TYR A 114 -37.21 38.05 -16.29
N GLU A 115 -36.66 37.31 -17.27
CA GLU A 115 -37.00 37.49 -18.69
C GLU A 115 -38.49 37.25 -18.97
N LYS A 116 -39.07 36.22 -18.36
CA LYS A 116 -40.49 35.89 -18.47
C LYS A 116 -41.36 37.03 -17.95
N ASP A 117 -41.09 37.54 -16.75
CA ASP A 117 -41.87 38.62 -16.13
C ASP A 117 -41.76 39.93 -16.93
N ASN A 118 -40.59 40.21 -17.50
CA ASN A 118 -40.37 41.39 -18.33
C ASN A 118 -41.08 41.29 -19.70
N SER A 119 -41.26 40.07 -20.23
CA SER A 119 -42.02 39.83 -21.47
C SER A 119 -43.53 40.07 -21.34
N TYR A 120 -44.10 39.84 -20.14
CA TYR A 120 -45.52 40.08 -19.89
C TYR A 120 -45.84 41.56 -19.63
N GLY A 121 -44.86 42.37 -19.21
CA GLY A 121 -45.03 43.81 -18.96
C GLY A 121 -45.05 44.71 -20.19
N GLN A 122 -44.58 44.23 -21.35
CA GLN A 122 -44.51 45.03 -22.59
C GLN A 122 -45.82 45.00 -23.43
N ASN A 123 -46.78 44.13 -23.11
CA ASN A 123 -48.03 43.95 -23.88
C ASN A 123 -49.28 44.57 -23.22
N SER A 124 -49.10 45.43 -22.20
CA SER A 124 -50.19 45.98 -21.37
C SER A 124 -50.25 47.52 -21.37
N SER A 125 -50.02 48.18 -22.50
CA SER A 125 -50.25 49.62 -22.69
C SER A 125 -50.95 49.90 -24.02
#